data_AF-Q2H4X3-F1
#
_entry.id   AF-Q2H4X3-F1
#
_cell.length_a   1.000
_cell.length_b   1.000
_cell.length_c   1.000
_cell.angle_alpha   90.00
_cell.angle_beta   90.00
_cell.angle_gamma   90.00
#
_symmetry.space_group_name_H-M   'P 1'
#
loop_
_entity.id
_entity.type
_entity.pdbx_description
1 polymer ?
#
loop_
_entity_poly.entity_id
_entity_poly.type
_entity_poly.pdbx_seq_one_letter_code
_entity_poly.pdbx_strand_id
1 'polypeptide(L)'
;MGLLQSIHKRPAYVEKPDPIGNQTSNHDDQGSSKSLKSVESSGSNGIPPALSFDRILEGGTCPPCTLRDFMNYLLYVERSAENLQFFLWHRDYERRFAAAKTADLSLAPEWTQAMEDEAIMRIKKDQAEKVRRSPKGSATIFKGTDFEKSIDSRDELVTPVTPVTPVTPTDRSRSLASQAFAAAGVKDPFTIQPFRKELDRVIATYIMDGAPRQLNLSEVEQKTTLQALAHTTHPSAFALVARQTDAALRHLSHPNFIRWSICNANPTRLCTAWGVGSGAVLVGVVVAVVLTLSGAGRGYRALAAVAWVAGFATLMGVYKGMCILLHGLRHRHIRPWELFASDVDGDDEDAITTTKRSFDSFGSANRYEDEPWLVRYQRRPFARRLFDREVWVEEPALRQIQDVIFVQSIVFALVCAAVLTAVFVAVPAGGFF
;
A
#
# COMPACT_ATOMS: atom_id res chain seq x y z
N MET A 1 -5.31 23.83 -11.14
CA MET A 1 -4.87 22.71 -12.00
C MET A 1 -4.67 21.51 -11.08
N GLY A 2 -5.74 20.74 -10.87
CA GLY A 2 -5.86 19.80 -9.77
C GLY A 2 -4.90 18.62 -9.90
N LEU A 3 -4.31 18.25 -8.77
CA LEU A 3 -3.69 16.94 -8.54
C LEU A 3 -4.66 15.88 -9.05
N LEU A 4 -4.22 15.07 -10.01
CA LEU A 4 -4.92 13.84 -10.39
C LEU A 4 -4.93 12.93 -9.16
N GLN A 5 -5.95 13.13 -8.31
CA GLN A 5 -6.31 12.16 -7.28
C GLN A 5 -6.45 10.84 -8.01
N SER A 6 -5.63 9.87 -7.58
CA SER A 6 -5.75 8.51 -8.07
C SER A 6 -7.22 8.11 -7.98
N ILE A 7 -7.75 7.43 -8.99
CA ILE A 7 -9.07 6.77 -8.93
C ILE A 7 -8.99 5.57 -7.95
N HIS A 8 -8.16 5.67 -6.92
CA HIS A 8 -8.11 4.77 -5.79
C HIS A 8 -9.07 5.34 -4.73
N LYS A 9 -10.33 4.92 -4.82
CA LYS A 9 -11.27 5.10 -3.72
C LYS A 9 -10.79 4.21 -2.58
N ARG A 10 -10.32 4.81 -1.48
CA ARG A 10 -9.98 4.11 -0.24
C ARG A 10 -11.14 3.15 0.10
N PRO A 11 -10.90 1.84 0.34
CA PRO A 11 -11.97 0.92 0.71
C PRO A 11 -12.64 1.41 2.00
N ALA A 12 -13.95 1.16 2.10
CA ALA A 12 -14.71 1.47 3.31
C ALA A 12 -14.10 0.71 4.51
N TYR A 13 -14.12 1.35 5.68
CA TYR A 13 -13.69 0.76 6.94
C TYR A 13 -14.39 -0.60 7.14
N VAL A 14 -13.60 -1.66 7.29
CA VAL A 14 -14.11 -2.98 7.68
C VAL A 14 -14.32 -2.92 9.19
N GLU A 15 -15.58 -3.02 9.62
CA GLU A 15 -15.90 -3.12 11.04
C GLU A 15 -15.19 -4.34 11.63
N LYS A 16 -14.48 -4.12 12.74
CA LYS A 16 -13.89 -5.20 13.53
C LYS A 16 -15.04 -6.04 14.09
N PRO A 17 -14.97 -7.37 14.07
CA PRO A 17 -15.90 -8.17 14.86
C PRO A 17 -15.77 -7.77 16.34
N ASP A 18 -16.90 -7.58 17.00
CA ASP A 18 -16.99 -7.17 18.40
C ASP A 18 -16.13 -8.08 19.31
N PRO A 19 -15.48 -7.52 20.34
CA PRO A 19 -14.79 -8.33 21.33
C PRO A 19 -15.83 -9.08 22.18
N ILE A 20 -15.98 -10.37 21.88
CA ILE A 20 -16.32 -11.50 22.76
C ILE A 20 -17.31 -11.17 23.88
N GLY A 21 -18.58 -11.54 23.66
CA GLY A 21 -19.53 -11.78 24.73
C GLY A 21 -19.11 -12.96 25.59
N ASN A 22 -19.18 -12.76 26.91
CA ASN A 22 -18.98 -13.76 27.96
C ASN A 22 -19.66 -15.10 27.65
N GLN A 23 -18.87 -16.17 27.55
CA GLN A 23 -19.32 -17.51 27.94
C GLN A 23 -18.23 -18.20 28.77
N THR A 24 -18.62 -18.50 29.99
CA THR A 24 -17.92 -19.32 30.97
C THR A 24 -17.85 -20.78 30.53
N SER A 25 -16.67 -21.39 30.72
CA SER A 25 -16.44 -22.63 31.49
C SER A 25 -15.47 -23.63 30.86
N ASN A 26 -14.61 -24.10 31.77
CA ASN A 26 -13.86 -25.36 31.85
C ASN A 26 -12.44 -25.46 31.27
N HIS A 27 -11.54 -25.63 32.25
CA HIS A 27 -10.18 -26.14 32.22
C HIS A 27 -9.97 -27.31 31.24
N ASP A 28 -8.83 -27.31 30.56
CA ASP A 28 -7.80 -28.34 30.79
C ASP A 28 -6.42 -27.85 30.34
N ASP A 29 -5.43 -28.07 31.21
CA ASP A 29 -4.02 -27.81 31.00
C ASP A 29 -3.42 -28.82 30.01
N GLN A 30 -2.74 -28.32 28.97
CA GLN A 30 -1.56 -29.00 28.43
C GLN A 30 -0.67 -28.06 27.61
N GLY A 31 0.57 -27.93 28.07
CA GLY A 31 1.61 -27.12 27.44
C GLY A 31 1.93 -27.58 26.02
N SER A 32 2.09 -26.60 25.13
CA SER A 32 2.72 -26.83 23.84
C SER A 32 3.41 -25.55 23.37
N SER A 33 4.73 -25.65 23.23
CA SER A 33 5.63 -24.74 22.55
C SER A 33 5.15 -24.41 21.14
N LYS A 34 4.47 -23.27 20.98
CA LYS A 34 4.07 -22.76 19.66
C LYS A 34 5.22 -21.96 19.06
N SER A 35 6.10 -22.68 18.38
CA SER A 35 6.86 -22.18 17.24
C SER A 35 5.92 -21.38 16.34
N LEU A 36 6.33 -20.18 15.94
CA LEU A 36 5.69 -19.32 14.95
C LEU A 36 5.66 -20.02 13.58
N LYS A 37 4.89 -21.10 13.47
CA LYS A 37 4.49 -21.65 12.18
C LYS A 37 3.50 -20.65 11.60
N SER A 38 3.94 -20.07 10.47
CA SER A 38 3.13 -19.46 9.42
C SER A 38 1.64 -19.50 9.72
N VAL A 39 1.07 -18.34 10.07
CA VAL A 39 -0.36 -18.13 9.98
C VAL A 39 -0.75 -18.57 8.57
N GLU A 40 -1.40 -19.73 8.48
CA GLU A 40 -1.78 -20.35 7.22
C GLU A 40 -2.53 -19.30 6.40
N SER A 41 -2.12 -19.17 5.14
CA SER A 41 -2.72 -18.30 4.14
C SER A 41 -4.16 -18.73 3.87
N SER A 42 -5.08 -18.43 4.79
CA SER A 42 -6.50 -18.41 4.49
C SER A 42 -6.67 -17.29 3.48
N GLY A 43 -6.85 -17.68 2.21
CA GLY A 43 -6.89 -16.77 1.08
C GLY A 43 -7.75 -15.57 1.40
N SER A 44 -7.13 -14.39 1.45
CA SER A 44 -7.83 -13.13 1.67
C SER A 44 -8.93 -13.02 0.62
N ASN A 45 -10.18 -13.09 1.07
CA ASN A 45 -11.43 -12.84 0.34
C ASN A 45 -11.29 -12.68 -1.19
N GLY A 46 -11.27 -13.79 -1.93
CA GLY A 46 -11.37 -13.81 -3.39
C GLY A 46 -10.06 -13.69 -4.18
N ILE A 47 -8.89 -13.69 -3.55
CA ILE A 47 -7.60 -13.77 -4.26
C ILE A 47 -7.22 -15.24 -4.50
N PRO A 48 -6.92 -15.65 -5.76
CA PRO A 48 -6.48 -17.01 -6.04
C PRO A 48 -5.18 -17.37 -5.30
N PRO A 49 -4.98 -18.64 -4.86
CA PRO A 49 -3.73 -19.08 -4.23
C PRO A 49 -2.49 -18.84 -5.11
N ALA A 50 -2.67 -18.84 -6.42
CA ALA A 50 -1.64 -18.51 -7.41
C ALA A 50 -1.11 -17.07 -7.30
N LEU A 51 -1.83 -16.16 -6.65
CA LEU A 51 -1.43 -14.78 -6.39
C LEU A 51 -1.29 -14.52 -4.88
N SER A 52 -1.06 -15.56 -4.08
CA SER A 52 -0.84 -15.41 -2.63
C SER A 52 0.40 -14.55 -2.36
N PHE A 53 0.38 -13.88 -1.21
CA PHE A 53 1.50 -13.07 -0.75
C PHE A 53 2.81 -13.87 -0.68
N ASP A 54 2.75 -15.09 -0.14
CA ASP A 54 3.92 -15.97 -0.01
C ASP A 54 4.51 -16.35 -1.37
N ARG A 55 3.66 -16.66 -2.37
CA ARG A 55 4.13 -16.98 -3.72
C ARG A 55 4.83 -15.79 -4.39
N ILE A 56 4.35 -14.57 -4.15
CA ILE A 56 5.00 -13.34 -4.64
C ILE A 56 6.37 -13.16 -3.97
N LEU A 57 6.46 -13.36 -2.65
CA LEU A 57 7.71 -13.27 -1.91
C LEU A 57 8.75 -14.30 -2.34
N GLU A 58 8.31 -15.50 -2.71
CA GLU A 58 9.16 -16.59 -3.21
C GLU A 58 9.58 -16.41 -4.68
N GLY A 59 9.04 -15.41 -5.38
CA GLY A 59 9.31 -15.19 -6.80
C GLY A 59 8.59 -16.17 -7.72
N GLY A 60 7.51 -16.81 -7.25
CA GLY A 60 6.72 -17.78 -8.01
C GLY A 60 5.67 -17.17 -8.95
N THR A 61 5.65 -15.84 -9.10
CA THR A 61 4.72 -15.07 -9.94
C THR A 61 5.45 -14.35 -11.07
N CYS A 62 4.73 -14.08 -12.15
CA CYS A 62 5.25 -13.36 -13.33
C CYS A 62 4.77 -11.89 -13.34
N PRO A 63 5.39 -11.00 -14.15
CA PRO A 63 4.91 -9.64 -14.34
C PRO A 63 3.42 -9.57 -14.75
N PRO A 64 2.64 -8.63 -14.20
CA PRO A 64 3.00 -7.53 -13.30
C PRO A 64 2.83 -7.84 -11.80
N CYS A 65 2.94 -9.11 -11.40
CA CYS A 65 2.70 -9.55 -10.02
C CYS A 65 3.97 -10.03 -9.33
N THR A 66 5.17 -9.63 -9.77
CA THR A 66 6.44 -10.05 -9.14
C THR A 66 6.68 -9.33 -7.81
N LEU A 67 7.64 -9.82 -7.00
CA LEU A 67 8.09 -9.12 -5.80
C LEU A 67 8.55 -7.68 -6.10
N ARG A 68 9.21 -7.48 -7.25
CA ARG A 68 9.63 -6.15 -7.71
C ARG A 68 8.43 -5.25 -8.01
N ASP A 69 7.41 -5.80 -8.67
CA ASP A 69 6.19 -5.04 -8.97
C ASP A 69 5.46 -4.65 -7.68
N PHE A 70 5.42 -5.55 -6.70
CA PHE A 70 4.85 -5.26 -5.39
C PHE A 70 5.64 -4.16 -4.66
N MET A 71 6.98 -4.23 -4.68
CA MET A 71 7.80 -3.19 -4.07
C MET A 71 7.63 -1.83 -4.76
N ASN A 72 7.58 -1.80 -6.09
CA ASN A 72 7.31 -0.58 -6.86
C ASN A 72 5.92 -0.01 -6.55
N TYR A 73 4.92 -0.88 -6.35
CA TYR A 73 3.59 -0.45 -5.93
C TYR A 73 3.63 0.21 -4.54
N LEU A 74 4.29 -0.40 -3.56
CA LEU A 74 4.44 0.19 -2.23
C LEU A 74 5.19 1.52 -2.26
N LEU A 75 6.20 1.65 -3.13
CA LEU A 75 7.01 2.86 -3.24
C LEU A 75 6.29 4.00 -3.95
N TYR A 76 5.72 3.73 -5.13
CA TYR A 76 5.18 4.76 -6.02
C TYR A 76 3.68 5.02 -5.83
N VAL A 77 2.92 4.06 -5.32
CA VAL A 77 1.45 4.13 -5.22
C VAL A 77 0.98 4.20 -3.76
N GLU A 78 1.29 3.19 -2.95
CA GLU A 78 0.76 3.10 -1.58
C GLU A 78 1.52 3.97 -0.57
N ARG A 79 2.81 4.25 -0.84
CA ARG A 79 3.72 4.99 0.05
C ARG A 79 3.96 4.28 1.39
N SER A 80 4.15 2.96 1.35
CA SER A 80 4.33 2.09 2.53
C SER A 80 5.44 1.04 2.36
N ALA A 81 6.46 1.38 1.57
CA ALA A 81 7.56 0.49 1.18
C ALA A 81 8.42 0.02 2.37
N GLU A 82 8.47 0.82 3.44
CA GLU A 82 9.17 0.52 4.69
C GLU A 82 8.68 -0.76 5.36
N ASN A 83 7.39 -1.09 5.22
CA ASN A 83 6.82 -2.31 5.80
C ASN A 83 7.46 -3.56 5.16
N LEU A 84 7.59 -3.59 3.84
CA LEU A 84 8.20 -4.72 3.13
C LEU A 84 9.71 -4.78 3.37
N GLN A 85 10.39 -3.65 3.40
CA GLN A 85 11.83 -3.60 3.68
C GLN A 85 12.13 -4.11 5.10
N PHE A 86 11.37 -3.67 6.11
CA PHE A 86 11.49 -4.14 7.47
C PHE A 86 11.15 -5.64 7.57
N PHE A 87 10.08 -6.09 6.93
CA PHE A 87 9.68 -7.50 6.93
C PHE A 87 10.77 -8.41 6.34
N LEU A 88 11.33 -8.05 5.17
CA LEU A 88 12.41 -8.81 4.54
C LEU A 88 13.67 -8.80 5.43
N TRP A 89 14.03 -7.64 5.98
CA TRP A 89 15.14 -7.51 6.91
C TRP A 89 14.97 -8.40 8.15
N HIS A 90 13.79 -8.37 8.79
CA HIS A 90 13.51 -9.13 10.01
C HIS A 90 13.58 -10.64 9.77
N ARG A 91 13.03 -11.13 8.65
CA ARG A 91 13.15 -12.54 8.24
C ARG A 91 14.60 -12.97 8.02
N ASP A 92 15.40 -12.12 7.40
CA ASP A 92 16.84 -12.38 7.20
C ASP A 92 17.63 -12.24 8.51
N TYR A 93 17.19 -11.38 9.42
CA TYR A 93 17.74 -11.23 10.77
C TYR A 93 17.51 -12.48 11.60
N GLU A 94 16.29 -13.02 11.62
CA GLU A 94 15.97 -14.30 12.28
C GLU A 94 16.84 -15.45 11.78
N ARG A 95 17.00 -15.57 10.45
CA ARG A 95 17.85 -16.60 9.85
C ARG A 95 19.31 -16.46 10.28
N ARG A 96 19.85 -15.24 10.27
CA ARG A 96 21.24 -14.96 10.67
C ARG A 96 21.46 -15.17 12.17
N PHE A 97 20.50 -14.78 13.00
CA PHE A 97 20.56 -14.98 14.44
C PHE A 97 20.53 -16.47 14.78
N ALA A 98 19.63 -17.25 14.15
CA ALA A 98 19.55 -18.69 14.35
C ALA A 98 20.79 -19.46 13.83
N ALA A 99 21.46 -18.94 12.79
CA ALA A 99 22.67 -19.55 12.24
C ALA A 99 23.95 -19.15 13.00
N ALA A 100 23.92 -18.10 13.81
CA ALA A 100 25.06 -17.67 14.61
C ALA A 100 25.42 -18.72 15.67
N LYS A 101 26.71 -18.93 15.90
CA LYS A 101 27.24 -19.88 16.90
C LYS A 101 28.16 -19.20 17.91
N THR A 102 27.93 -17.91 18.17
CA THR A 102 28.78 -17.10 19.02
C THR A 102 28.39 -17.29 20.50
N ALA A 103 29.37 -17.33 21.40
CA ALA A 103 29.14 -17.57 22.83
C ALA A 103 28.30 -16.47 23.50
N ASP A 104 28.30 -15.27 22.92
CA ASP A 104 27.54 -14.10 23.35
C ASP A 104 26.02 -14.20 23.09
N LEU A 105 25.54 -15.21 22.34
CA LEU A 105 24.11 -15.45 22.14
C LEU A 105 23.37 -15.71 23.46
N SER A 106 24.05 -16.32 24.44
CA SER A 106 23.51 -16.53 25.79
C SER A 106 23.15 -15.22 26.50
N LEU A 107 23.74 -14.10 26.09
CA LEU A 107 23.46 -12.77 26.64
C LEU A 107 22.21 -12.13 26.03
N ALA A 108 21.65 -12.68 24.96
CA ALA A 108 20.46 -12.19 24.26
C ALA A 108 19.28 -13.15 24.48
N PRO A 109 18.68 -13.19 25.69
CA PRO A 109 17.56 -14.07 25.99
C PRO A 109 16.32 -13.69 25.18
N GLU A 110 15.41 -14.66 25.02
CA GLU A 110 14.13 -14.43 24.36
C GLU A 110 13.28 -13.39 25.12
N TRP A 111 12.77 -12.40 24.39
CA TRP A 111 11.70 -11.51 24.86
C TRP A 111 10.36 -12.26 24.78
N THR A 112 9.75 -12.54 25.93
CA THR A 112 8.52 -13.35 26.03
C THR A 112 7.26 -12.49 25.96
N GLN A 113 6.12 -13.09 25.58
CA GLN A 113 4.84 -12.39 25.54
C GLN A 113 4.45 -11.79 26.90
N ALA A 114 4.74 -12.48 28.01
CA ALA A 114 4.46 -11.97 29.36
C ALA A 114 5.24 -10.68 29.66
N MET A 115 6.51 -10.60 29.23
CA MET A 115 7.33 -9.39 29.36
C MET A 115 6.82 -8.26 28.47
N GLU A 116 6.34 -8.59 27.26
CA GLU A 116 5.71 -7.64 26.36
C GLU A 116 4.42 -7.05 26.96
N ASP A 117 3.53 -7.89 27.46
CA ASP A 117 2.26 -7.48 28.06
C ASP A 117 2.50 -6.64 29.32
N GLU A 118 3.48 -7.02 30.15
CA GLU A 118 3.88 -6.23 31.32
C GLU A 118 4.41 -4.85 30.91
N ALA A 119 5.25 -4.77 29.88
CA ALA A 119 5.75 -3.51 29.35
C ALA A 119 4.60 -2.62 28.83
N ILE A 120 3.67 -3.19 28.06
CA ILE A 120 2.50 -2.46 27.56
C ILE A 120 1.64 -1.93 28.72
N MET A 121 1.38 -2.76 29.75
CA MET A 121 0.61 -2.34 30.92
C MET A 121 1.29 -1.19 31.67
N ARG A 122 2.61 -1.26 31.86
CA ARG A 122 3.40 -0.18 32.49
C ARG A 122 3.32 1.11 31.67
N ILE A 123 3.56 1.05 30.36
CA ILE A 123 3.50 2.22 29.46
C ILE A 123 2.10 2.86 29.48
N LYS A 124 1.04 2.05 29.36
CA LYS A 124 -0.35 2.55 29.42
C LYS A 124 -0.69 3.18 30.76
N LYS A 125 -0.23 2.58 31.87
CA LYS A 125 -0.41 3.15 33.21
C LYS A 125 0.29 4.50 33.34
N ASP A 126 1.54 4.60 32.87
CA ASP A 126 2.32 5.84 32.91
C ASP A 126 1.68 6.93 32.04
N GLN A 127 1.16 6.57 30.85
CA GLN A 127 0.39 7.49 30.01
C GLN A 127 -0.89 7.94 30.70
N ALA A 128 -1.66 7.04 31.32
CA ALA A 128 -2.87 7.38 32.06
C ALA A 128 -2.58 8.28 33.28
N GLU A 129 -1.48 8.04 34.00
CA GLU A 129 -1.03 8.90 35.10
C GLU A 129 -0.60 10.28 34.60
N LYS A 130 0.12 10.37 33.48
CA LYS A 130 0.46 11.67 32.85
C LYS A 130 -0.77 12.46 32.44
N VAL A 131 -1.79 11.79 31.88
CA VAL A 131 -3.07 12.42 31.55
C VAL A 131 -3.80 12.89 32.81
N ARG A 132 -3.84 12.07 33.87
CA ARG A 132 -4.45 12.46 35.16
C ARG A 132 -3.71 13.59 35.87
N ARG A 133 -2.38 13.66 35.73
CA ARG A 133 -1.52 14.70 36.29
C ARG A 133 -1.46 15.96 35.43
N SER A 134 -1.98 15.94 34.20
CA SER A 134 -2.16 17.17 33.42
C SER A 134 -2.99 18.15 34.26
N PRO A 135 -2.52 19.39 34.48
CA PRO A 135 -3.04 20.19 35.58
C PRO A 135 -4.48 20.62 35.32
N LYS A 136 -5.21 20.83 36.41
CA LYS A 136 -6.47 21.59 36.51
C LYS A 136 -6.34 23.07 36.04
N GLY A 137 -5.40 23.38 35.16
CA GLY A 137 -5.07 24.70 34.61
C GLY A 137 -5.43 24.89 33.13
N SER A 138 -5.94 23.88 32.42
CA SER A 138 -6.52 24.12 31.07
C SER A 138 -7.87 24.85 31.15
N ALA A 139 -8.59 24.71 32.27
CA ALA A 139 -9.81 25.47 32.56
C ALA A 139 -9.55 26.97 32.81
N THR A 140 -8.31 27.37 33.10
CA THR A 140 -7.88 28.78 33.22
C THR A 140 -7.30 29.35 31.92
N ILE A 141 -6.95 28.51 30.94
CA ILE A 141 -6.48 28.95 29.61
C ILE A 141 -7.64 29.42 28.72
N PHE A 142 -8.88 29.03 29.04
CA PHE A 142 -10.09 29.42 28.30
C PHE A 142 -10.92 30.49 28.99
N LYS A 143 -10.34 31.26 29.93
CA LYS A 143 -11.03 32.38 30.58
C LYS A 143 -10.39 33.71 30.18
N GLY A 144 -10.91 34.29 29.10
CA GLY A 144 -10.89 35.74 28.86
C GLY A 144 -9.72 36.30 28.07
N THR A 145 -9.48 35.84 26.84
CA THR A 145 -8.70 36.65 25.87
C THR A 145 -9.25 36.52 24.45
N ASP A 146 -9.76 37.66 23.96
CA ASP A 146 -9.72 38.06 22.55
C ASP A 146 -8.29 37.94 22.02
N PHE A 147 -8.19 37.67 20.72
CA PHE A 147 -6.94 37.77 19.98
C PHE A 147 -6.38 39.20 20.07
N GLU A 148 -5.24 39.41 20.73
CA GLU A 148 -4.38 40.57 20.48
C GLU A 148 -2.91 40.15 20.47
N LYS A 149 -2.26 40.68 19.45
CA LYS A 149 -0.95 40.38 18.87
C LYS A 149 0.16 41.11 19.63
N SER A 150 1.31 40.45 19.82
CA SER A 150 2.61 41.11 19.62
C SER A 150 3.65 40.09 19.17
N ILE A 151 4.01 40.21 17.90
CA ILE A 151 5.28 39.73 17.38
C ILE A 151 6.29 40.78 17.85
N ASP A 152 7.23 40.40 18.70
CA ASP A 152 8.56 41.00 18.63
C ASP A 152 9.62 39.98 19.04
N SER A 153 10.82 40.30 18.59
CA SER A 153 11.85 39.43 18.07
C SER A 153 12.92 39.21 19.11
N ARG A 154 13.52 38.01 19.10
CA ARG A 154 14.93 37.67 19.43
C ARG A 154 14.99 36.38 20.23
N ASP A 155 15.35 35.30 19.54
CA ASP A 155 16.53 34.55 19.96
C ASP A 155 17.13 33.86 18.73
N GLU A 156 18.30 34.36 18.33
CA GLU A 156 19.20 33.65 17.45
C GLU A 156 19.69 32.40 18.19
N LEU A 157 19.14 31.23 17.86
CA LEU A 157 19.81 29.99 18.23
C LEU A 157 20.95 29.76 17.23
N VAL A 158 22.10 30.35 17.54
CA VAL A 158 23.38 29.95 16.98
C VAL A 158 23.59 28.48 17.34
N THR A 159 23.38 27.59 16.39
CA THR A 159 23.97 26.25 16.44
C THR A 159 25.48 26.43 16.31
N PRO A 160 26.29 25.93 17.26
CA PRO A 160 27.70 25.78 16.97
C PRO A 160 27.83 24.69 15.90
N VAL A 161 28.12 25.11 14.67
CA VAL A 161 28.71 24.23 13.66
C VAL A 161 30.10 23.88 14.17
N THR A 162 30.19 22.80 14.94
CA THR A 162 31.46 22.13 15.17
C THR A 162 31.94 21.56 13.83
N PRO A 163 33.24 21.65 13.52
CA PRO A 163 33.79 21.06 12.31
C PRO A 163 33.49 19.56 12.31
N VAL A 164 32.79 19.10 11.27
CA VAL A 164 32.45 17.70 11.05
C VAL A 164 33.76 16.95 10.81
N THR A 165 34.33 16.40 11.88
CA THR A 165 35.18 15.21 11.75
C THR A 165 34.35 14.14 11.06
N PRO A 166 34.89 13.38 10.08
CA PRO A 166 34.14 12.32 9.41
C PRO A 166 33.78 11.24 10.44
N VAL A 167 32.59 11.36 11.03
CA VAL A 167 32.05 10.36 11.94
C VAL A 167 31.64 9.16 11.09
N THR A 168 32.07 7.95 11.47
CA THR A 168 31.70 6.78 10.68
C THR A 168 30.17 6.59 10.72
N PRO A 169 29.54 6.04 9.65
CA PRO A 169 28.09 5.86 9.60
C PRO A 169 27.53 5.09 10.80
N THR A 170 28.34 4.18 11.36
CA THR A 170 28.06 3.40 12.58
C THR A 170 27.87 4.25 13.83
N ASP A 171 28.66 5.29 14.02
CA ASP A 171 28.61 6.13 15.22
C ASP A 171 27.36 7.01 15.19
N ARG A 172 26.93 7.44 13.99
CA ARG A 172 25.70 8.20 13.80
C ARG A 172 24.46 7.39 14.19
N SER A 173 24.31 6.16 13.70
CA SER A 173 23.17 5.31 14.04
C SER A 173 23.08 5.03 15.54
N ARG A 174 24.21 4.83 16.22
CA ARG A 174 24.25 4.65 17.67
C ARG A 174 23.75 5.89 18.41
N SER A 175 24.22 7.08 18.04
CA SER A 175 23.77 8.32 18.68
C SER A 175 22.26 8.55 18.54
N LEU A 176 21.70 8.21 17.38
CA LEU A 176 20.27 8.27 17.10
C LEU A 176 19.50 7.23 17.92
N ALA A 177 19.99 5.99 18.02
CA ALA A 177 19.38 4.96 18.86
C ALA A 177 19.35 5.38 20.34
N SER A 178 20.45 5.95 20.87
CA SER A 178 20.49 6.49 22.24
C SER A 178 19.45 7.60 22.46
N GLN A 179 19.24 8.48 21.47
CA GLN A 179 18.18 9.49 21.53
C GLN A 179 16.78 8.87 21.54
N ALA A 180 16.55 7.82 20.74
CA ALA A 180 15.27 7.10 20.73
C ALA A 180 14.98 6.43 22.08
N PHE A 181 15.97 5.77 22.70
CA PHE A 181 15.81 5.20 24.04
C PHE A 181 15.49 6.29 25.07
N ALA A 182 16.22 7.42 25.04
CA ALA A 182 15.97 8.54 25.94
C ALA A 182 14.55 9.11 25.77
N ALA A 183 14.07 9.27 24.52
CA ALA A 183 12.72 9.73 24.22
C ALA A 183 11.64 8.75 24.72
N ALA A 184 11.91 7.45 24.68
CA ALA A 184 11.04 6.42 25.25
C ALA A 184 11.10 6.35 26.79
N GLY A 185 12.02 7.09 27.44
CA GLY A 185 12.25 7.00 28.89
C GLY A 185 12.97 5.72 29.31
N VAL A 186 13.66 5.07 28.37
CA VAL A 186 14.42 3.83 28.59
C VAL A 186 15.90 4.16 28.67
N LYS A 187 16.62 3.54 29.62
CA LYS A 187 18.07 3.73 29.75
C LYS A 187 18.78 3.07 28.57
N ASP A 188 19.75 3.78 27.99
CA ASP A 188 20.58 3.26 26.90
C ASP A 188 21.29 1.96 27.33
N PRO A 189 21.13 0.84 26.59
CA PRO A 189 21.71 -0.44 26.97
C PRO A 189 23.24 -0.44 26.83
N PHE A 190 23.93 -0.66 27.95
CA PHE A 190 25.37 -0.97 27.97
C PHE A 190 25.57 -2.48 27.92
N THR A 191 25.60 -3.04 26.71
CA THR A 191 25.69 -4.51 26.52
C THR A 191 26.59 -4.90 25.36
N ILE A 192 27.15 -6.10 25.46
CA ILE A 192 28.00 -6.75 24.45
C ILE A 192 27.23 -7.83 23.66
N GLN A 193 25.90 -7.82 23.73
CA GLN A 193 25.04 -8.73 22.98
C GLN A 193 25.33 -8.69 21.46
N PRO A 194 25.11 -9.80 20.75
CA PRO A 194 25.36 -9.88 19.31
C PRO A 194 24.43 -8.96 18.53
N PHE A 195 24.86 -8.56 17.33
CA PHE A 195 24.11 -7.71 16.37
C PHE A 195 23.69 -6.32 16.87
N ARG A 196 24.20 -5.83 18.01
CA ARG A 196 23.83 -4.51 18.56
C ARG A 196 23.96 -3.35 17.56
N LYS A 197 25.09 -3.29 16.83
CA LYS A 197 25.32 -2.24 15.81
C LYS A 197 24.28 -2.24 14.70
N GLU A 198 23.73 -3.41 14.37
CA GLU A 198 22.67 -3.53 13.37
C GLU A 198 21.33 -3.05 13.93
N LEU A 199 21.01 -3.40 15.17
CA LEU A 199 19.82 -2.90 15.86
C LEU A 199 19.83 -1.39 15.99
N ASP A 200 20.97 -0.76 16.28
CA ASP A 200 21.10 0.70 16.30
C ASP A 200 20.71 1.32 14.95
N ARG A 201 21.09 0.67 13.83
CA ARG A 201 20.69 1.10 12.48
C ARG A 201 19.20 0.92 12.24
N VAL A 202 18.62 -0.20 12.68
CA VAL A 202 17.18 -0.48 12.54
C VAL A 202 16.37 0.54 13.34
N ILE A 203 16.78 0.81 14.58
CA ILE A 203 16.13 1.82 15.42
C ILE A 203 16.16 3.17 14.72
N ALA A 204 17.34 3.61 14.25
CA ALA A 204 17.49 4.88 13.55
C ALA A 204 16.77 4.96 12.19
N THR A 205 16.42 3.82 11.58
CA THR A 205 15.81 3.77 10.23
C THR A 205 14.30 3.58 10.27
N TYR A 206 13.79 2.73 11.17
CA TYR A 206 12.40 2.26 11.19
C TYR A 206 11.61 2.58 12.46
N ILE A 207 12.27 2.73 13.62
CA ILE A 207 11.57 2.83 14.91
C ILE A 207 11.56 4.25 15.45
N MET A 208 12.68 4.95 15.37
CA MET A 208 12.84 6.33 15.86
C MET A 208 11.77 7.27 15.31
N ASP A 209 11.32 8.22 16.15
CA ASP A 209 10.47 9.32 15.68
C ASP A 209 11.19 10.18 14.64
N GLY A 210 10.54 10.39 13.50
CA GLY A 210 11.14 11.11 12.37
C GLY A 210 12.21 10.31 11.63
N ALA A 211 12.29 8.99 11.84
CA ALA A 211 13.20 8.14 11.10
C ALA A 211 12.88 8.17 9.59
N PRO A 212 13.89 8.03 8.72
CA PRO A 212 13.71 8.15 7.27
C PRO A 212 12.71 7.15 6.68
N ARG A 213 12.54 5.99 7.32
CA ARG A 213 11.60 4.93 6.93
C ARG A 213 10.79 4.49 8.15
N GLN A 214 10.36 5.46 8.96
CA GLN A 214 9.60 5.20 10.18
C GLN A 214 8.36 4.35 9.88
N LEU A 215 8.23 3.22 10.59
CA LEU A 215 7.05 2.37 10.53
C LEU A 215 5.85 3.06 11.17
N ASN A 216 4.65 2.76 10.67
CA ASN A 216 3.41 3.30 11.23
C ASN A 216 3.03 2.60 12.55
N LEU A 217 3.78 2.89 13.61
CA LEU A 217 3.61 2.36 14.95
C LEU A 217 2.90 3.39 15.83
N SER A 218 2.02 2.92 16.72
CA SER A 218 1.54 3.75 17.82
C SER A 218 2.65 4.03 18.82
N GLU A 219 2.51 5.11 19.58
CA GLU A 219 3.47 5.49 20.62
C GLU A 219 3.70 4.36 21.64
N VAL A 220 2.65 3.57 21.95
CA VAL A 220 2.75 2.44 22.87
C VAL A 220 3.61 1.34 22.24
N GLU A 221 3.35 0.96 21.00
CA GLU A 221 4.08 -0.10 20.30
C GLU A 221 5.55 0.26 20.14
N GLN A 222 5.83 1.48 19.68
CA GLN A 222 7.19 1.99 19.53
C GLN A 222 7.96 1.94 20.86
N LYS A 223 7.36 2.41 21.97
CA LYS A 223 7.98 2.36 23.30
C LYS A 223 8.17 0.95 23.82
N THR A 224 7.20 0.07 23.62
CA THR A 224 7.32 -1.35 23.98
C THR A 224 8.46 -2.00 23.22
N THR A 225 8.60 -1.75 21.92
CA THR A 225 9.72 -2.26 21.12
C THR A 225 11.05 -1.69 21.58
N LEU A 226 11.15 -0.39 21.86
CA LEU A 226 12.38 0.20 22.40
C LEU A 226 12.74 -0.39 23.77
N GLN A 227 11.77 -0.67 24.63
CA GLN A 227 11.99 -1.35 25.90
C GLN A 227 12.51 -2.78 25.70
N ALA A 228 11.92 -3.53 24.77
CA ALA A 228 12.36 -4.88 24.42
C ALA A 228 13.80 -4.88 23.85
N LEU A 229 14.10 -3.94 22.95
CA LEU A 229 15.43 -3.78 22.35
C LEU A 229 16.47 -3.30 23.35
N ALA A 230 16.11 -2.54 24.38
CA ALA A 230 17.03 -2.23 25.46
C ALA A 230 17.41 -3.49 26.26
N HIS A 231 16.50 -4.46 26.40
CA HIS A 231 16.75 -5.68 27.15
C HIS A 231 17.54 -6.74 26.36
N THR A 232 17.17 -7.00 25.11
CA THR A 232 17.75 -8.11 24.33
C THR A 232 17.89 -7.76 22.85
N THR A 233 18.82 -8.43 22.17
CA THR A 233 18.91 -8.43 20.70
C THR A 233 18.23 -9.61 20.04
N HIS A 234 17.59 -10.50 20.82
CA HIS A 234 16.86 -11.63 20.26
C HIS A 234 15.76 -11.18 19.27
N PRO A 235 15.53 -11.88 18.14
CA PRO A 235 14.52 -11.47 17.15
C PRO A 235 13.10 -11.31 17.70
N SER A 236 12.77 -12.00 18.80
CA SER A 236 11.47 -11.86 19.47
C SER A 236 11.25 -10.48 20.09
N ALA A 237 12.28 -9.65 20.29
CA ALA A 237 12.11 -8.25 20.69
C ALA A 237 11.34 -7.42 19.65
N PHE A 238 11.33 -7.87 18.39
CA PHE A 238 10.57 -7.26 17.31
C PHE A 238 9.21 -7.94 17.07
N ALA A 239 8.81 -8.95 17.85
CA ALA A 239 7.64 -9.79 17.57
C ALA A 239 6.35 -8.96 17.35
N LEU A 240 6.11 -7.96 18.20
CA LEU A 240 4.98 -7.03 18.06
C LEU A 240 4.98 -6.32 16.69
N VAL A 241 6.10 -5.70 16.32
CA VAL A 241 6.24 -4.92 15.09
C VAL A 241 6.26 -5.81 13.85
N ALA A 242 6.92 -6.97 13.93
CA ALA A 242 6.94 -7.97 12.87
C ALA A 242 5.53 -8.49 12.56
N ARG A 243 4.74 -8.83 13.59
CA ARG A 243 3.34 -9.25 13.42
C ARG A 243 2.49 -8.15 12.77
N GLN A 244 2.72 -6.89 13.13
CA GLN A 244 1.96 -5.77 12.60
C GLN A 244 2.29 -5.46 11.14
N THR A 245 3.57 -5.43 10.81
CA THR A 245 4.03 -5.23 9.43
C THR A 245 3.61 -6.38 8.53
N ASP A 246 3.71 -7.64 8.99
CA ASP A 246 3.19 -8.80 8.28
C ASP A 246 1.68 -8.70 8.05
N ALA A 247 0.90 -8.38 9.09
CA ALA A 247 -0.54 -8.20 8.96
C ALA A 247 -0.91 -7.05 8.00
N ALA A 248 -0.21 -5.93 8.05
CA ALA A 248 -0.42 -4.80 7.14
C ALA A 248 -0.14 -5.20 5.69
N LEU A 249 0.97 -5.90 5.44
CA LEU A 249 1.33 -6.39 4.11
C LEU A 249 0.31 -7.40 3.59
N ARG A 250 -0.07 -8.40 4.40
CA ARG A 250 -0.97 -9.50 3.98
C ARG A 250 -2.42 -9.08 3.83
N HIS A 251 -2.93 -8.22 4.70
CA HIS A 251 -4.36 -7.92 4.75
C HIS A 251 -4.74 -6.56 4.15
N LEU A 252 -3.78 -5.64 3.98
CA LEU A 252 -4.04 -4.33 3.40
C LEU A 252 -3.31 -4.18 2.07
N SER A 253 -1.98 -4.22 2.09
CA SER A 253 -1.19 -3.85 0.91
C SER A 253 -1.27 -4.88 -0.21
N HIS A 254 -1.22 -6.18 0.10
CA HIS A 254 -1.28 -7.25 -0.88
C HIS A 254 -2.63 -7.30 -1.63
N PRO A 255 -3.80 -7.30 -0.96
CA PRO A 255 -5.08 -7.22 -1.67
C PRO A 255 -5.24 -5.95 -2.52
N ASN A 256 -4.76 -4.81 -2.02
CA ASN A 256 -4.79 -3.56 -2.77
C ASN A 256 -3.88 -3.59 -3.99
N PHE A 257 -2.69 -4.18 -3.87
CA PHE A 257 -1.77 -4.43 -4.97
C PHE A 257 -2.41 -5.30 -6.04
N ILE A 258 -2.99 -6.45 -5.68
CA ILE A 258 -3.65 -7.34 -6.64
C ILE A 258 -4.78 -6.60 -7.37
N ARG A 259 -5.64 -5.87 -6.64
CA ARG A 259 -6.72 -5.08 -7.23
C ARG A 259 -6.21 -4.00 -8.19
N TRP A 260 -5.09 -3.37 -7.84
CA TRP A 260 -4.44 -2.37 -8.68
C TRP A 260 -3.79 -2.99 -9.93
N SER A 261 -3.21 -4.19 -9.81
CA SER A 261 -2.58 -4.92 -10.91
C SER A 261 -3.60 -5.42 -11.94
N ILE A 262 -4.87 -5.63 -11.56
CA ILE A 262 -5.96 -5.93 -12.51
C ILE A 262 -6.14 -4.80 -13.53
N CYS A 263 -5.90 -3.55 -13.14
CA CYS A 263 -6.11 -2.38 -14.01
C CYS A 263 -5.08 -2.35 -15.14
N ASN A 264 -5.52 -2.66 -16.35
CA ASN A 264 -4.65 -2.77 -17.53
C ASN A 264 -4.37 -1.43 -18.23
N ALA A 265 -5.13 -0.37 -17.95
CA ALA A 265 -4.99 0.93 -18.63
C ALA A 265 -4.58 2.03 -17.66
N ASN A 266 -3.92 3.07 -18.20
CA ASN A 266 -3.63 4.28 -17.43
C ASN A 266 -4.90 5.16 -17.28
N PRO A 267 -4.91 6.13 -16.33
CA PRO A 267 -6.08 6.98 -16.09
C PRO A 267 -6.52 7.78 -17.33
N THR A 268 -5.58 8.18 -18.19
CA THR A 268 -5.89 8.92 -19.43
C THR A 268 -6.73 8.07 -20.38
N ARG A 269 -6.31 6.83 -20.63
CA ARG A 269 -7.05 5.89 -21.48
C ARG A 269 -8.38 5.47 -20.87
N LEU A 270 -8.46 5.29 -19.55
CA LEU A 270 -9.72 5.03 -18.87
C LEU A 270 -10.69 6.22 -19.01
N CYS A 271 -10.22 7.46 -18.89
CA CYS A 271 -11.04 8.65 -19.11
C CYS A 271 -11.58 8.74 -20.55
N THR A 272 -10.72 8.48 -21.54
CA THR A 272 -11.16 8.43 -22.95
C THR A 272 -12.15 7.30 -23.18
N ALA A 273 -11.93 6.13 -22.59
CA ALA A 273 -12.82 4.98 -22.73
C ALA A 273 -14.19 5.22 -22.07
N TRP A 274 -14.26 5.94 -20.94
CA TRP A 274 -15.53 6.45 -20.39
C TRP A 274 -16.27 7.29 -21.43
N GLY A 275 -15.59 8.27 -22.03
CA GLY A 275 -16.19 9.14 -23.06
C GLY A 275 -16.68 8.36 -24.29
N VAL A 276 -15.87 7.43 -24.81
CA VAL A 276 -16.25 6.57 -25.94
C VAL A 276 -17.44 5.68 -25.60
N GLY A 277 -17.45 5.06 -24.41
CA GLY A 277 -18.55 4.22 -23.94
C GLY A 277 -19.85 5.01 -23.81
N SER A 278 -19.81 6.19 -23.18
CA SER A 278 -20.97 7.08 -23.05
C SER A 278 -21.46 7.58 -24.41
N GLY A 279 -20.54 7.93 -25.31
CA GLY A 279 -20.86 8.34 -26.68
C GLY A 279 -21.55 7.22 -27.48
N ALA A 280 -21.08 5.98 -27.38
CA ALA A 280 -21.71 4.84 -28.03
C ALA A 280 -23.14 4.59 -27.51
N VAL A 281 -23.37 4.71 -26.20
CA VAL A 281 -24.72 4.62 -25.63
C VAL A 281 -25.63 5.72 -26.18
N LEU A 282 -25.14 6.98 -26.21
CA LEU A 282 -25.90 8.11 -26.73
C LEU A 282 -26.26 7.92 -28.22
N VAL A 283 -25.30 7.48 -29.04
CA VAL A 283 -25.55 7.16 -30.45
C VAL A 283 -26.62 6.08 -30.59
N GLY A 284 -26.56 5.02 -29.77
CA GLY A 284 -27.61 4.00 -29.75
C GLY A 284 -29.00 4.57 -29.42
N VAL A 285 -29.08 5.48 -28.44
CA VAL A 285 -30.35 6.18 -28.13
C VAL A 285 -30.83 7.03 -29.30
N VAL A 286 -29.94 7.82 -29.93
CA VAL A 286 -30.30 8.67 -31.08
C VAL A 286 -30.80 7.81 -32.24
N VAL A 287 -30.12 6.72 -32.58
CA VAL A 287 -30.55 5.77 -33.63
C VAL A 287 -31.91 5.18 -33.30
N ALA A 288 -32.12 4.73 -32.06
CA ALA A 288 -33.40 4.18 -31.63
C ALA A 288 -34.53 5.22 -31.73
N VAL A 289 -34.28 6.47 -31.32
CA VAL A 289 -35.24 7.58 -31.43
C VAL A 289 -35.58 7.87 -32.89
N VAL A 290 -34.58 8.02 -33.76
CA VAL A 290 -34.80 8.26 -35.19
C VAL A 290 -35.62 7.13 -35.83
N LEU A 291 -35.32 5.86 -35.50
CA LEU A 291 -36.07 4.70 -35.99
C LEU A 291 -37.45 4.53 -35.34
N THR A 292 -37.69 5.11 -34.16
CA THR A 292 -39.06 5.15 -33.60
C THR A 292 -39.93 6.19 -34.29
N LEU A 293 -39.34 7.32 -34.67
CA LEU A 293 -40.07 8.43 -35.30
C LEU A 293 -40.29 8.18 -36.79
N SER A 294 -39.45 7.39 -37.45
CA SER A 294 -39.61 7.05 -38.87
C SER A 294 -40.74 6.07 -39.14
N GLY A 295 -41.10 5.91 -40.41
CA GLY A 295 -42.01 4.86 -40.91
C GLY A 295 -41.43 3.44 -40.90
N ALA A 296 -40.19 3.24 -40.43
CA ALA A 296 -39.55 1.93 -40.43
C ALA A 296 -40.24 0.93 -39.50
N GLY A 297 -40.25 -0.35 -39.89
CA GLY A 297 -40.81 -1.43 -39.08
C GLY A 297 -40.14 -1.54 -37.71
N ARG A 298 -40.89 -1.93 -36.68
CA ARG A 298 -40.43 -1.97 -35.26
C ARG A 298 -39.15 -2.76 -35.04
N GLY A 299 -38.91 -3.81 -35.85
CA GLY A 299 -37.72 -4.65 -35.75
C GLY A 299 -36.40 -3.94 -36.03
N TYR A 300 -36.37 -2.90 -36.86
CA TYR A 300 -35.13 -2.16 -37.17
C TYR A 300 -34.54 -1.45 -35.94
N ARG A 301 -35.37 -1.15 -34.95
CA ARG A 301 -34.95 -0.51 -33.69
C ARG A 301 -34.01 -1.40 -32.88
N ALA A 302 -34.04 -2.71 -33.08
CA ALA A 302 -33.11 -3.63 -32.46
C ALA A 302 -31.65 -3.43 -32.92
N LEU A 303 -31.40 -2.75 -34.04
CA LEU A 303 -30.04 -2.40 -34.48
C LEU A 303 -29.33 -1.47 -33.50
N ALA A 304 -30.06 -0.65 -32.73
CA ALA A 304 -29.50 0.17 -31.66
C ALA A 304 -28.84 -0.66 -30.54
N ALA A 305 -29.24 -1.93 -30.38
CA ALA A 305 -28.68 -2.83 -29.38
C ALA A 305 -27.17 -3.04 -29.57
N VAL A 306 -26.66 -3.03 -30.80
CA VAL A 306 -25.23 -3.19 -31.06
C VAL A 306 -24.42 -2.06 -30.43
N ALA A 307 -24.87 -0.82 -30.59
CA ALA A 307 -24.25 0.36 -29.99
C ALA A 307 -24.35 0.35 -28.46
N TRP A 308 -25.49 -0.09 -27.91
CA TRP A 308 -25.67 -0.23 -26.46
C TRP A 308 -24.79 -1.31 -25.85
N VAL A 309 -24.70 -2.49 -26.48
CA VAL A 309 -23.82 -3.56 -25.99
C VAL A 309 -22.37 -3.08 -25.97
N ALA A 310 -21.89 -2.46 -27.05
CA ALA A 310 -20.53 -1.91 -27.10
C ALA A 310 -20.31 -0.81 -26.03
N GLY A 311 -21.28 0.10 -25.88
CA GLY A 311 -21.23 1.19 -24.92
C GLY A 311 -21.24 0.71 -23.46
N PHE A 312 -22.24 -0.07 -23.05
CA PHE A 312 -22.35 -0.58 -21.68
C PHE A 312 -21.22 -1.53 -21.31
N ALA A 313 -20.76 -2.37 -22.24
CA ALA A 313 -19.60 -3.23 -21.98
C ALA A 313 -18.37 -2.38 -21.67
N THR A 314 -18.11 -1.35 -22.50
CA THR A 314 -17.00 -0.42 -22.29
C THR A 314 -17.12 0.31 -20.95
N LEU A 315 -18.31 0.84 -20.62
CA LEU A 315 -18.54 1.55 -19.35
C LEU A 315 -18.32 0.64 -18.14
N MET A 316 -18.82 -0.60 -18.19
CA MET A 316 -18.66 -1.55 -17.09
C MET A 316 -17.21 -2.02 -16.94
N GLY A 317 -16.51 -2.26 -18.05
CA GLY A 317 -15.09 -2.59 -18.05
C GLY A 317 -14.25 -1.47 -17.40
N VAL A 318 -14.50 -0.22 -17.80
CA VAL A 318 -13.76 0.94 -17.28
C VAL A 318 -14.13 1.24 -15.83
N TYR A 319 -15.38 1.02 -15.41
CA TYR A 319 -15.79 1.08 -14.00
C TYR A 319 -15.00 0.09 -13.12
N LYS A 320 -14.62 -1.06 -13.68
CA LYS A 320 -13.75 -2.06 -13.04
C LYS A 320 -12.25 -1.81 -13.27
N GLY A 321 -11.88 -0.70 -13.91
CA GLY A 321 -10.48 -0.31 -14.16
C GLY A 321 -9.83 -0.97 -15.38
N MET A 322 -10.62 -1.56 -16.29
CA MET A 322 -10.11 -2.29 -17.46
C MET A 322 -10.57 -1.67 -18.78
N CYS A 323 -9.64 -1.54 -19.72
CA CYS A 323 -9.93 -1.31 -21.12
C CYS A 323 -10.14 -2.64 -21.84
N ILE A 324 -11.30 -2.81 -22.47
CA ILE A 324 -11.65 -4.05 -23.19
C ILE A 324 -10.71 -4.33 -24.37
N LEU A 325 -10.27 -3.29 -25.08
CA LEU A 325 -9.36 -3.45 -26.22
C LEU A 325 -8.00 -4.02 -25.78
N LEU A 326 -7.43 -3.47 -24.71
CA LEU A 326 -6.18 -3.98 -24.12
C LEU A 326 -6.34 -5.40 -23.59
N HIS A 327 -7.50 -5.68 -22.98
CA HIS A 327 -7.81 -7.01 -22.49
C HIS A 327 -7.83 -8.04 -23.62
N GLY A 328 -8.45 -7.71 -24.77
CA GLY A 328 -8.46 -8.58 -25.96
C GLY A 328 -7.05 -8.89 -26.48
N LEU A 329 -6.12 -7.93 -26.37
CA LEU A 329 -4.71 -8.10 -26.72
C LEU A 329 -3.88 -8.77 -25.61
N ARG A 330 -4.47 -9.06 -24.44
CA ARG A 330 -3.75 -9.49 -23.22
C ARG A 330 -2.63 -8.53 -22.81
N HIS A 331 -2.82 -7.25 -23.10
CA HIS A 331 -1.84 -6.21 -22.83
C HIS A 331 -2.24 -5.36 -21.63
N ARG A 332 -1.24 -4.70 -21.04
CA ARG A 332 -1.39 -3.58 -20.12
C ARG A 332 -0.54 -2.41 -20.58
N HIS A 333 -0.90 -1.20 -20.17
CA HIS A 333 0.00 -0.06 -20.24
C HIS A 333 1.19 -0.28 -19.30
N ILE A 334 2.37 0.05 -19.81
CA ILE A 334 3.59 0.17 -19.02
C ILE A 334 3.38 1.28 -17.97
N ARG A 335 3.85 1.06 -16.74
CA ARG A 335 3.74 2.06 -15.68
C ARG A 335 4.73 3.22 -15.93
N PRO A 336 4.46 4.44 -15.43
CA PRO A 336 5.33 5.59 -15.68
C PRO A 336 6.80 5.35 -15.36
N TRP A 337 7.12 4.70 -14.24
CA TRP A 337 8.50 4.36 -13.84
C TRP A 337 9.13 3.24 -14.67
N GLU A 338 8.34 2.35 -15.27
CA GLU A 338 8.81 1.29 -16.18
C GLU A 338 9.09 1.86 -17.59
N LEU A 339 8.31 2.87 -18.01
CA LEU A 339 8.33 3.43 -19.37
C LEU A 339 9.69 4.02 -19.71
N PHE A 340 10.29 4.74 -18.76
CA PHE A 340 11.58 5.41 -18.95
C PHE A 340 12.78 4.57 -18.53
N ALA A 341 12.55 3.35 -18.02
CA ALA A 341 13.63 2.43 -17.68
C ALA A 341 14.28 1.79 -18.94
N SER A 342 13.60 1.85 -20.09
CA SER A 342 14.04 1.23 -21.35
C SER A 342 14.34 2.20 -22.50
N ASP A 343 13.99 3.48 -22.36
CA ASP A 343 14.24 4.51 -23.40
C ASP A 343 15.67 5.09 -23.33
N VAL A 344 16.55 4.49 -22.52
CA VAL A 344 17.95 4.87 -22.41
C VAL A 344 18.81 3.66 -22.79
N ASP A 345 18.99 3.44 -24.09
CA ASP A 345 19.95 2.49 -24.69
C ASP A 345 21.42 2.92 -24.44
N GLY A 346 21.72 3.44 -23.26
CA GLY A 346 23.03 3.92 -22.85
C GLY A 346 23.08 4.14 -21.35
N ASP A 347 23.43 3.10 -20.60
CA ASP A 347 24.07 3.18 -19.29
C ASP A 347 23.50 4.18 -18.25
N ASP A 348 22.19 4.36 -18.15
CA ASP A 348 21.62 4.98 -16.94
C ASP A 348 21.53 3.90 -15.84
N GLU A 349 22.63 3.75 -15.08
CA GLU A 349 22.68 3.01 -13.83
C GLU A 349 21.54 3.41 -12.87
N ASP A 350 20.93 4.59 -13.03
CA ASP A 350 19.97 5.20 -12.11
C ASP A 350 18.63 4.45 -11.92
N ALA A 351 17.98 3.94 -12.98
CA ALA A 351 16.70 3.22 -12.80
C ALA A 351 16.89 1.83 -12.16
N ILE A 352 17.98 1.15 -12.55
CA ILE A 352 18.40 -0.13 -11.97
C ILE A 352 18.89 0.10 -10.53
N THR A 353 19.62 1.19 -10.25
CA THR A 353 20.09 1.51 -8.90
C THR A 353 18.98 1.99 -8.00
N THR A 354 17.99 2.78 -8.43
CA THR A 354 16.80 3.11 -7.63
C THR A 354 16.02 1.84 -7.28
N THR A 355 15.86 0.92 -8.24
CA THR A 355 15.22 -0.37 -7.97
C THR A 355 16.05 -1.26 -7.04
N LYS A 356 17.38 -1.22 -7.11
CA LYS A 356 18.25 -1.92 -6.14
C LYS A 356 18.16 -1.29 -4.75
N ARG A 357 18.19 0.05 -4.67
CA ARG A 357 18.07 0.85 -3.44
C ARG A 357 16.73 0.66 -2.74
N SER A 358 15.66 0.37 -3.48
CA SER A 358 14.36 0.11 -2.88
C SER A 358 14.37 -1.19 -2.06
N PHE A 359 15.15 -2.22 -2.44
CA PHE A 359 15.30 -3.44 -1.65
C PHE A 359 16.33 -3.35 -0.51
N ASP A 360 17.17 -2.31 -0.48
CA ASP A 360 18.13 -2.13 0.59
C ASP A 360 17.40 -1.96 1.93
N SER A 361 17.74 -2.77 2.94
CA SER A 361 17.15 -2.68 4.28
C SER A 361 17.54 -1.38 5.00
N PHE A 362 18.68 -0.80 4.65
CA PHE A 362 19.18 0.45 5.24
C PHE A 362 19.46 1.43 4.11
N GLY A 363 18.92 2.64 4.19
CA GLY A 363 19.11 3.61 3.14
C GLY A 363 18.42 4.94 3.43
N SER A 364 18.41 5.81 2.42
CA SER A 364 17.68 7.07 2.47
C SER A 364 16.17 6.84 2.56
N ALA A 365 15.44 7.90 2.91
CA ALA A 365 13.98 7.88 2.95
C ALA A 365 13.37 7.40 1.62
N ASN A 366 12.23 6.71 1.70
CA ASN A 366 11.47 6.21 0.55
C ASN A 366 10.79 7.38 -0.19
N ARG A 367 11.57 8.22 -0.88
CA ARG A 367 11.11 9.38 -1.66
C ARG A 367 11.30 9.12 -3.14
N TYR A 368 10.25 9.37 -3.93
CA TYR A 368 10.32 9.33 -5.41
C TYR A 368 10.04 10.68 -6.07
N GLU A 369 9.72 11.72 -5.29
CA GLU A 369 9.26 13.01 -5.85
C GLU A 369 10.33 13.69 -6.71
N ASP A 370 11.59 13.39 -6.41
CA ASP A 370 12.77 13.89 -7.12
C ASP A 370 13.15 13.02 -8.32
N GLU A 371 12.41 11.93 -8.60
CA GLU A 371 12.72 11.01 -9.68
C GLU A 371 12.53 11.67 -11.06
N PRO A 372 13.52 11.60 -11.97
CA PRO A 372 13.46 12.25 -13.27
C PRO A 372 12.27 11.82 -14.14
N TRP A 373 11.84 10.55 -14.00
CA TRP A 373 10.71 10.01 -14.75
C TRP A 373 9.40 10.74 -14.44
N LEU A 374 9.23 11.27 -13.22
CA LEU A 374 8.01 11.95 -12.81
C LEU A 374 7.80 13.24 -13.60
N VAL A 375 8.85 14.06 -13.71
CA VAL A 375 8.85 15.30 -14.50
C VAL A 375 8.64 15.00 -15.99
N ARG A 376 9.33 13.97 -16.51
CA ARG A 376 9.17 13.53 -17.90
C ARG A 376 7.74 13.09 -18.19
N TYR A 377 7.12 12.31 -17.29
CA TYR A 377 5.75 11.84 -17.45
C TYR A 377 4.74 13.00 -17.38
N GLN A 378 4.93 13.94 -16.45
CA GLN A 378 4.06 15.11 -16.28
C GLN A 378 4.08 16.06 -17.49
N ARG A 379 5.20 16.15 -18.21
CA ARG A 379 5.30 16.94 -19.45
C ARG A 379 4.79 16.21 -20.70
N ARG A 380 4.55 14.90 -20.62
CA ARG A 380 4.11 14.09 -21.77
C ARG A 380 2.73 14.55 -22.26
N PRO A 381 2.54 14.80 -23.57
CA PRO A 381 1.27 15.28 -24.11
C PRO A 381 0.17 14.22 -23.99
N PHE A 382 -1.08 14.66 -23.92
CA PHE A 382 -2.26 13.81 -23.71
C PHE A 382 -2.35 12.65 -24.71
N ALA A 383 -2.19 12.90 -26.01
CA ALA A 383 -2.27 11.87 -27.05
C ALA A 383 -1.22 10.76 -26.86
N ARG A 384 0.00 11.14 -26.44
CA ARG A 384 1.07 10.19 -26.20
C ARG A 384 0.84 9.38 -24.93
N ARG A 385 0.13 9.93 -23.93
CA ARG A 385 -0.35 9.18 -22.75
C ARG A 385 -1.47 8.22 -23.09
N LEU A 386 -2.39 8.61 -23.98
CA LEU A 386 -3.51 7.76 -24.40
C LEU A 386 -3.01 6.47 -25.06
N PHE A 387 -1.95 6.58 -25.88
CA PHE A 387 -1.28 5.47 -26.55
C PHE A 387 0.11 5.21 -25.96
N ASP A 388 0.20 5.17 -24.62
CA ASP A 388 1.42 4.73 -23.92
C ASP A 388 1.85 3.34 -24.41
N ARG A 389 3.15 3.01 -24.28
CA ARG A 389 3.66 1.68 -24.64
C ARG A 389 2.91 0.61 -23.85
N GLU A 390 2.66 -0.51 -24.51
CA GLU A 390 1.90 -1.64 -23.98
C GLU A 390 2.83 -2.85 -23.83
N VAL A 391 2.61 -3.66 -22.79
CA VAL A 391 3.34 -4.90 -22.54
C VAL A 391 2.36 -6.02 -22.23
N TRP A 392 2.72 -7.23 -22.64
CA TRP A 392 1.94 -8.43 -22.41
C TRP A 392 1.80 -8.74 -20.91
N VAL A 393 0.62 -9.20 -20.49
CA VAL A 393 0.39 -9.68 -19.13
C VAL A 393 0.81 -11.15 -19.05
N GLU A 394 1.98 -11.41 -18.48
CA GLU A 394 2.54 -12.76 -18.40
C GLU A 394 1.77 -13.63 -17.39
N GLU A 395 1.46 -13.06 -16.22
CA GLU A 395 0.82 -13.78 -15.11
C GLU A 395 -0.55 -14.39 -15.48
N PRO A 396 -0.68 -15.73 -15.54
CA PRO A 396 -1.91 -16.39 -15.97
C PRO A 396 -3.06 -16.21 -14.97
N ALA A 397 -2.79 -16.20 -13.66
CA ALA A 397 -3.84 -16.03 -12.66
C ALA A 397 -4.49 -14.64 -12.75
N LEU A 398 -3.69 -13.61 -13.07
CA LEU A 398 -4.21 -12.26 -13.29
C LEU A 398 -5.09 -12.18 -14.55
N ARG A 399 -4.67 -12.86 -15.64
CA ARG A 399 -5.47 -12.95 -16.87
C ARG A 399 -6.82 -13.62 -16.65
N GLN A 400 -6.87 -14.67 -15.83
CA GLN A 400 -8.14 -15.31 -15.46
C GLN A 400 -9.09 -14.35 -14.72
N ILE A 401 -8.57 -13.54 -13.80
CA ILE A 401 -9.39 -12.52 -13.11
C ILE A 401 -9.92 -11.49 -14.13
N GLN A 402 -9.07 -11.05 -15.05
CA GLN A 402 -9.49 -10.12 -16.11
C GLN A 402 -10.56 -10.73 -17.04
N ASP A 403 -10.44 -12.02 -17.37
CA ASP A 403 -11.44 -12.75 -18.19
C ASP A 403 -12.81 -12.77 -17.51
N VAL A 404 -12.84 -13.02 -16.20
CA VAL A 404 -14.10 -13.00 -15.43
C VAL A 404 -14.72 -11.60 -15.46
N ILE A 405 -13.94 -10.55 -15.26
CA ILE A 405 -14.45 -9.16 -15.28
C ILE A 405 -14.95 -8.80 -16.69
N PHE A 406 -14.26 -9.25 -17.75
CA PHE A 406 -14.69 -9.05 -19.13
C PHE A 406 -16.04 -9.73 -19.38
N VAL A 407 -16.20 -11.01 -19.04
CA VAL A 407 -17.47 -11.73 -19.19
C VAL A 407 -18.59 -11.06 -18.39
N GLN A 408 -18.33 -10.65 -17.15
CA GLN A 408 -19.29 -9.89 -16.34
C GLN A 408 -19.73 -8.58 -17.03
N SER A 409 -18.78 -7.88 -17.68
CA SER A 409 -19.06 -6.65 -18.41
C SER A 409 -19.94 -6.89 -19.64
N ILE A 410 -19.70 -7.98 -20.37
CA ILE A 410 -20.52 -8.38 -21.53
C ILE A 410 -21.93 -8.79 -21.09
N VAL A 411 -22.05 -9.63 -20.05
CA VAL A 411 -23.36 -10.06 -19.52
C VAL A 411 -24.17 -8.85 -19.06
N PHE A 412 -23.56 -7.93 -18.30
CA PHE A 412 -24.21 -6.69 -17.89
C PHE A 412 -24.68 -5.86 -19.10
N ALA A 413 -23.83 -5.71 -20.11
CA ALA A 413 -24.16 -4.95 -21.31
C ALA A 413 -25.33 -5.54 -22.10
N LEU A 414 -25.38 -6.87 -22.22
CA LEU A 414 -26.47 -7.57 -22.89
C LEU A 414 -27.79 -7.38 -22.16
N VAL A 415 -27.80 -7.44 -20.82
CA VAL A 415 -29.01 -7.19 -20.02
C VAL A 415 -29.51 -5.75 -20.21
N CYS A 416 -28.63 -4.76 -20.08
CA CYS A 416 -29.00 -3.35 -20.29
C CYS A 416 -29.51 -3.09 -21.71
N ALA A 417 -28.82 -3.62 -22.72
CA ALA A 417 -29.22 -3.47 -24.12
C ALA A 417 -30.56 -4.16 -24.42
N ALA A 418 -30.82 -5.35 -23.85
CA ALA A 418 -32.08 -6.07 -24.02
C ALA A 418 -33.26 -5.28 -23.42
N VAL A 419 -33.09 -4.72 -22.22
CA VAL A 419 -34.12 -3.88 -21.58
C VAL A 419 -34.43 -2.65 -22.44
N LEU A 420 -33.40 -1.91 -22.88
CA LEU A 420 -33.62 -0.74 -23.75
C LEU A 420 -34.26 -1.13 -25.08
N THR A 421 -33.83 -2.23 -25.69
CA THR A 421 -34.41 -2.71 -26.94
C THR A 421 -35.88 -3.05 -26.78
N ALA A 422 -36.26 -3.75 -25.71
CA ALA A 422 -37.65 -4.06 -25.41
C ALA A 422 -38.51 -2.80 -25.28
N VAL A 423 -38.00 -1.77 -24.59
CA VAL A 423 -38.67 -0.47 -24.46
C VAL A 423 -38.90 0.15 -25.84
N PHE A 424 -37.86 0.33 -26.64
CA PHE A 424 -37.97 1.00 -27.94
C PHE A 424 -38.77 0.21 -28.99
N VAL A 425 -38.76 -1.13 -28.94
CA VAL A 425 -39.56 -1.98 -29.84
C VAL A 425 -41.05 -1.94 -29.46
N ALA A 426 -41.38 -1.79 -28.17
CA ALA A 426 -42.76 -1.71 -27.70
C ALA A 426 -43.47 -0.41 -28.06
N VAL A 427 -42.73 0.70 -28.22
CA VAL A 427 -43.30 2.00 -28.61
C VAL A 427 -43.96 1.89 -30.00
N PRO A 428 -45.14 2.49 -30.26
CA PRO A 428 -45.72 2.55 -31.61
C PRO A 428 -44.81 3.30 -32.61
N ALA A 429 -45.11 3.24 -33.91
CA ALA A 429 -44.39 4.04 -34.91
C ALA A 429 -44.93 5.48 -34.89
N GLY A 430 -44.02 6.47 -34.93
CA GLY A 430 -44.39 7.88 -34.99
C GLY A 430 -44.88 8.31 -36.39
N GLY A 431 -44.28 7.75 -37.45
CA GLY A 431 -44.69 8.01 -38.83
C GLY A 431 -44.40 9.44 -39.32
N PHE A 432 -43.38 10.10 -38.76
CA PHE A 432 -43.06 11.50 -39.07
C PHE A 432 -42.31 11.68 -40.41
N PHE A 433 -41.59 10.66 -40.87
CA PHE A 433 -40.85 10.66 -42.14
C PHE A 433 -40.53 9.24 -42.62
#